data_AF-A0A0E0MCX7-F1
#
_entry.id   AF-A0A0E0MCX7-F1
#
_cell.length_a   1.000
_cell.length_b   1.000
_cell.length_c   1.000
_cell.angle_alpha   90.00
_cell.angle_beta   90.00
_cell.angle_gamma   90.00
#
_symmetry.space_group_name_H-M   'P 1'
#
loop_
_entity.id
_entity.type
_entity.pdbx_description
1 polymer ?
#
loop_
_entity_poly.entity_id
_entity_poly.type
_entity_poly.pdbx_seq_one_letter_code
_entity_poly.pdbx_strand_id
1 'polypeptide(L)'
;MPPRLLAGGDHHPPPASASSPEHPFLSAHLLLPSPSPSDLSSPHLPLALAFSFLTDPFPLPRRLLVLLHAAGGRYPAFYPAFASALLSLPFPLLLPHPRNRLLLAASELARAAAPGFAPLLVSLLRRLPFPGDARLLEILGDYSSFLADEEPQLLASAVFAFLRLLAKNRLAPASQSVECRDCEECKNAKNLAECRENLVSFCVSVLRDHTQVCVLIGRDLVRCLHELVLVPEFRELWKDSMLVRAADICRIGMPDWCTGMAVSPEMEKQLLFMMNNVKWGNQKRYQLWFARKHLMVPGGEERIPDIVRFICCGYHPTNEVMKSGVIARWAVIGWLLTSCNKSYVQANAKLALFYDWLFFEEGKGNVMNIEPAMLLIVNSVSQYTDIANMLLEFLFLLVENYDVRRKEAIAECVRNAFAVLVKKGVVPSLDILTCCEKLSPMLRQKLVAFLSSASPEETEKTYGQPINEASKATELKNRVCSN
;
A
#
# COMPACT_ATOMS: atom_id res chain seq x y z
N MET A 1 30.25 -1.37 -4.09
CA MET A 1 31.28 -0.41 -3.64
C MET A 1 30.60 0.93 -3.41
N PRO A 2 30.84 1.62 -2.28
CA PRO A 2 30.17 2.90 -2.04
C PRO A 2 30.70 3.98 -3.00
N PRO A 3 29.88 4.95 -3.44
CA PRO A 3 30.35 6.06 -4.26
C PRO A 3 31.26 6.97 -3.44
N ARG A 4 32.47 7.21 -3.96
CA ARG A 4 33.59 7.98 -3.37
C ARG A 4 33.36 9.49 -3.22
N LEU A 5 32.13 9.98 -3.05
CA LEU A 5 31.85 11.42 -3.13
C LEU A 5 31.51 12.12 -1.82
N LEU A 6 31.67 11.48 -0.66
CA LEU A 6 31.48 12.14 0.64
C LEU A 6 32.56 11.72 1.64
N ALA A 7 33.72 12.35 1.54
CA ALA A 7 34.61 12.54 2.69
C ALA A 7 34.68 14.05 2.93
N GLY A 8 33.79 14.55 3.80
CA GLY A 8 33.91 15.89 4.37
C GLY A 8 35.10 15.89 5.32
N GLY A 9 36.11 16.69 5.00
CA GLY A 9 37.23 16.97 5.88
C GLY A 9 37.74 18.37 5.56
N ASP A 10 37.63 19.28 6.53
CA ASP A 10 38.14 20.64 6.45
C ASP A 10 39.67 20.63 6.33
N HIS A 11 40.18 20.66 5.10
CA HIS A 11 41.58 20.94 4.83
C HIS A 11 41.68 22.03 3.77
N HIS A 12 42.05 23.23 4.21
CA HIS A 12 42.54 24.28 3.32
C HIS A 12 43.76 23.76 2.53
N PRO A 13 43.77 23.85 1.19
CA PRO A 13 44.95 23.48 0.43
C PRO A 13 46.00 24.62 0.46
N PRO A 14 47.31 24.31 0.48
CA PRO A 14 48.36 25.30 0.27
C PRO A 14 48.39 25.75 -1.20
N PRO A 15 48.94 26.93 -1.54
CA PRO A 15 48.95 27.41 -2.91
C PRO A 15 50.01 26.64 -3.70
N ALA A 16 49.60 25.83 -4.67
CA ALA A 16 50.51 25.14 -5.58
C ALA A 16 50.20 25.49 -7.04
N SER A 17 51.20 26.16 -7.63
CA SER A 17 51.66 26.14 -9.03
C SER A 17 50.80 25.44 -10.09
N ALA A 18 50.49 26.21 -11.13
CA ALA A 18 49.86 25.79 -12.38
C ALA A 18 50.75 24.85 -13.19
N SER A 19 50.59 23.53 -13.01
CA SER A 19 50.86 22.52 -14.06
C SER A 19 50.50 21.11 -13.57
N SER A 20 49.23 20.72 -13.67
CA SER A 20 48.84 19.31 -13.77
C SER A 20 47.49 19.17 -14.49
N PRO A 21 47.24 18.07 -15.21
CA PRO A 21 46.06 17.91 -16.05
C PRO A 21 44.84 17.68 -15.15
N GLU A 22 44.05 18.73 -14.96
CA GLU A 22 42.86 18.68 -14.11
C GLU A 22 41.80 17.71 -14.65
N HIS A 23 41.25 16.92 -13.74
CA HIS A 23 40.13 16.01 -13.96
C HIS A 23 38.94 16.71 -14.64
N PRO A 24 38.23 16.05 -15.59
CA PRO A 24 37.08 16.63 -16.31
C PRO A 24 35.86 17.00 -15.42
N PHE A 25 35.92 16.75 -14.11
CA PHE A 25 34.91 17.18 -13.14
C PHE A 25 35.16 18.60 -12.60
N LEU A 26 36.41 19.10 -12.61
CA LEU A 26 36.73 20.45 -12.11
C LEU A 26 36.29 21.56 -13.09
N SER A 27 36.30 21.27 -14.39
CA SER A 27 35.90 22.25 -15.42
C SER A 27 34.38 22.44 -15.55
N ALA A 28 33.55 21.62 -14.89
CA ALA A 28 32.09 21.76 -14.93
C ALA A 28 31.59 23.04 -14.25
N HIS A 29 32.32 23.54 -13.25
CA HIS A 29 32.00 24.79 -12.55
C HIS A 29 32.21 26.03 -13.44
N LEU A 30 32.98 25.93 -14.53
CA LEU A 30 33.28 27.02 -15.46
C LEU A 30 32.22 27.18 -16.57
N LEU A 31 31.32 26.22 -16.75
CA LEU A 31 30.25 26.26 -17.76
C LEU A 31 29.01 27.04 -17.30
N LEU A 32 28.91 27.35 -16.01
CA LEU A 32 27.79 28.08 -15.42
C LEU A 32 28.26 29.48 -15.02
N PRO A 33 27.59 30.56 -15.47
CA PRO A 33 27.92 31.92 -15.05
C PRO A 33 28.07 32.03 -13.53
N SER A 34 28.98 32.87 -13.06
CA SER A 34 29.03 33.28 -11.66
C SER A 34 27.69 33.92 -11.30
N PRO A 35 26.88 33.33 -10.39
CA PRO A 35 25.52 33.78 -10.19
C PRO A 35 25.51 35.14 -9.51
N SER A 36 24.63 36.01 -10.00
CA SER A 36 24.13 37.10 -9.16
C SER A 36 23.23 36.49 -8.07
N PRO A 37 23.14 37.08 -6.87
CA PRO A 37 22.23 36.63 -5.81
C PRO A 37 20.77 36.51 -6.26
N SER A 38 20.39 37.22 -7.33
CA SER A 38 19.08 37.22 -7.98
C SER A 38 18.80 36.04 -8.93
N ASP A 39 19.82 35.34 -9.43
CA ASP A 39 19.61 34.17 -10.32
C ASP A 39 19.23 32.90 -9.54
N LEU A 40 19.49 32.91 -8.23
CA LEU A 40 19.35 31.80 -7.28
C LEU A 40 17.91 31.54 -6.78
N SER A 41 16.98 32.46 -7.05
CA SER A 41 15.56 32.35 -6.66
C SER A 41 14.65 32.00 -7.84
N SER A 42 15.21 31.83 -9.04
CA SER A 42 14.45 31.57 -10.25
C SER A 42 14.01 30.09 -10.31
N PRO A 43 12.71 29.77 -10.17
CA PRO A 43 12.21 28.41 -10.40
C PRO A 43 12.45 27.93 -11.84
N HIS A 44 12.89 28.82 -12.73
CA HIS A 44 13.03 28.56 -14.15
C HIS A 44 14.22 27.66 -14.49
N LEU A 45 15.34 27.67 -13.75
CA LEU A 45 16.49 26.83 -14.11
C LEU A 45 16.21 25.32 -13.94
N PRO A 46 15.69 24.82 -12.79
CA PRO A 46 15.29 23.42 -12.66
C PRO A 46 14.22 23.01 -13.67
N LEU A 47 13.24 23.87 -13.94
CA LEU A 47 12.18 23.62 -14.92
C LEU A 47 12.71 23.56 -16.36
N ALA A 48 13.58 24.51 -16.74
CA ALA A 48 14.18 24.54 -18.06
C ALA A 48 15.09 23.32 -18.28
N LEU A 49 15.90 22.95 -17.28
CA LEU A 49 16.73 21.76 -17.39
C LEU A 49 15.88 20.48 -17.43
N ALA A 50 14.81 20.38 -16.64
CA ALA A 50 13.89 19.25 -16.71
C ALA A 50 13.25 19.15 -18.10
N PHE A 51 12.78 20.27 -18.67
CA PHE A 51 12.25 20.31 -20.02
C PHE A 51 13.30 19.84 -21.05
N SER A 52 14.50 20.43 -21.06
CA SER A 52 15.58 20.04 -21.96
C SER A 52 15.94 18.56 -21.83
N PHE A 53 16.02 18.05 -20.60
CA PHE A 53 16.33 16.63 -20.35
C PHE A 53 15.27 15.69 -20.94
N LEU A 54 14.01 16.09 -20.89
CA LEU A 54 12.88 15.29 -21.37
C LEU A 54 12.66 15.37 -22.88
N THR A 55 13.00 16.51 -23.50
CA THR A 55 12.70 16.77 -24.91
C THR A 55 13.90 16.65 -25.84
N ASP A 56 15.13 16.71 -25.33
CA ASP A 56 16.31 16.65 -26.20
C ASP A 56 16.37 15.32 -27.00
N PRO A 57 16.77 15.40 -28.27
CA PRO A 57 16.87 14.24 -29.15
C PRO A 57 17.88 13.22 -28.62
N PHE A 58 17.74 11.98 -29.05
CA PHE A 58 18.72 10.94 -28.74
C PHE A 58 20.01 11.12 -29.57
N PRO A 59 21.22 10.89 -28.99
CA PRO A 59 21.51 10.55 -27.59
C PRO A 59 21.44 11.76 -26.65
N LEU A 60 21.21 11.52 -25.34
CA LEU A 60 21.22 12.61 -24.36
C LEU A 60 22.58 13.34 -24.42
N PRO A 61 22.60 14.66 -24.67
CA PRO A 61 23.85 15.40 -24.67
C PRO A 61 24.55 15.31 -23.32
N ARG A 62 25.80 14.84 -23.29
CA ARG A 62 26.60 14.74 -22.05
C ARG A 62 26.63 16.04 -21.24
N ARG A 63 26.55 17.19 -21.93
CA ARG A 63 26.44 18.52 -21.30
C ARG A 63 25.26 18.64 -20.33
N LEU A 64 24.12 18.00 -20.61
CA LEU A 64 22.95 18.07 -19.73
C LEU A 64 23.19 17.32 -18.41
N LEU A 65 23.87 16.17 -18.46
CA LEU A 65 24.28 15.43 -17.25
C LEU A 65 25.27 16.25 -16.42
N VAL A 66 26.26 16.85 -17.09
CA VAL A 66 27.23 17.72 -16.42
C VAL A 66 26.53 18.91 -15.76
N LEU A 67 25.61 19.57 -16.46
CA LEU A 67 24.83 20.68 -15.93
C LEU A 67 23.93 20.27 -14.75
N LEU A 68 23.29 19.10 -14.83
CA LEU A 68 22.46 18.55 -13.74
C LEU A 68 23.28 18.42 -12.44
N HIS A 69 24.44 17.78 -12.51
CA HIS A 69 25.27 17.56 -11.32
C HIS A 69 26.03 18.82 -10.88
N ALA A 70 26.49 19.66 -11.81
CA ALA A 70 27.12 20.93 -11.47
C ALA A 70 26.13 21.88 -10.77
N ALA A 71 24.89 21.97 -11.27
CA ALA A 71 23.84 22.75 -10.62
C ALA A 71 23.45 22.17 -9.26
N GLY A 72 23.31 20.84 -9.15
CA GLY A 72 23.00 20.17 -7.90
C GLY A 72 24.08 20.32 -6.82
N GLY A 73 25.35 20.25 -7.20
CA GLY A 73 26.47 20.48 -6.28
C GLY A 73 26.67 21.95 -5.90
N ARG A 74 26.30 22.88 -6.79
CA ARG A 74 26.43 24.33 -6.55
C ARG A 74 25.25 24.93 -5.79
N TYR A 75 24.05 24.38 -5.97
CA TYR A 75 22.81 24.95 -5.49
C TYR A 75 22.00 23.92 -4.68
N PRO A 76 21.95 24.03 -3.33
CA PRO A 76 21.31 23.03 -2.47
C PRO A 76 19.82 22.78 -2.80
N ALA A 77 19.09 23.80 -3.22
CA ALA A 77 17.66 23.70 -3.56
C ALA A 77 17.40 23.15 -4.97
N PHE A 78 18.43 22.94 -5.79
CA PHE A 78 18.27 22.57 -7.19
C PHE A 78 17.71 21.16 -7.37
N TYR A 79 18.28 20.15 -6.69
CA TYR A 79 17.79 18.77 -6.80
C TYR A 79 16.33 18.62 -6.35
N PRO A 80 15.91 19.15 -5.19
CA PRO A 80 14.49 19.16 -4.81
C PRO A 80 13.59 19.84 -5.85
N ALA A 81 14.00 20.99 -6.38
CA ALA A 81 13.20 21.72 -7.38
C ALA A 81 13.12 20.98 -8.72
N PHE A 82 14.22 20.34 -9.15
CA PHE A 82 14.25 19.52 -10.36
C PHE A 82 13.38 18.27 -10.21
N ALA A 83 13.48 17.55 -9.08
CA ALA A 83 12.61 16.42 -8.78
C ALA A 83 11.13 16.85 -8.70
N SER A 84 10.84 18.00 -8.10
CA SER A 84 9.49 18.58 -8.05
C SER A 84 8.96 18.92 -9.44
N ALA A 85 9.79 19.47 -10.32
CA ALA A 85 9.43 19.73 -11.72
C ALA A 85 9.01 18.44 -12.43
N LEU A 86 9.77 17.36 -12.28
CA LEU A 86 9.46 16.06 -12.85
C LEU A 86 8.17 15.44 -12.25
N LEU A 87 7.97 15.58 -10.94
CA LEU A 87 6.77 15.10 -10.23
C LEU A 87 5.49 15.82 -10.67
N SER A 88 5.60 17.09 -11.06
CA SER A 88 4.47 17.93 -11.48
C SER A 88 3.92 17.59 -12.87
N LEU A 89 4.63 16.76 -13.64
CA LEU A 89 4.25 16.44 -15.02
C LEU A 89 2.94 15.65 -15.08
N PRO A 90 2.07 15.94 -16.07
CA PRO A 90 0.87 15.15 -16.32
C PRO A 90 1.25 13.82 -16.97
N PHE A 91 1.74 12.87 -16.18
CA PHE A 91 2.27 11.58 -16.65
C PHE A 91 1.38 10.84 -17.68
N PRO A 92 0.04 10.77 -17.52
CA PRO A 92 -0.83 10.13 -18.51
C PRO A 92 -0.77 10.76 -19.90
N LEU A 93 -0.41 12.05 -19.99
CA LEU A 93 -0.30 12.81 -21.24
C LEU A 93 1.13 12.85 -21.81
N LEU A 94 2.13 12.33 -21.08
CA LEU A 94 3.51 12.33 -21.56
C LEU A 94 3.67 11.39 -22.77
N LEU A 95 4.39 11.88 -23.78
CA LEU A 95 4.82 11.06 -24.91
C LEU A 95 5.86 10.01 -24.46
N PRO A 96 6.04 8.91 -25.22
CA PRO A 96 6.94 7.82 -24.82
C PRO A 96 8.40 8.27 -24.61
N HIS A 97 8.92 9.15 -25.46
CA HIS A 97 10.29 9.65 -25.34
C HIS A 97 10.52 10.42 -24.01
N PRO A 98 9.73 11.45 -23.67
CA PRO A 98 9.76 12.06 -22.34
C PRO A 98 9.59 11.08 -21.17
N ARG A 99 8.77 10.03 -21.28
CA ARG A 99 8.64 9.02 -20.21
C ARG A 99 9.94 8.24 -20.00
N ASN A 100 10.61 7.84 -21.08
CA ASN A 100 11.91 7.18 -20.98
C ASN A 100 12.99 8.11 -20.41
N ARG A 101 12.98 9.38 -20.81
CA ARG A 101 13.86 10.41 -20.25
C ARG A 101 13.58 10.70 -18.77
N LEU A 102 12.32 10.64 -18.33
CA LEU A 102 11.94 10.76 -16.93
C LEU A 102 12.54 9.63 -16.09
N LEU A 103 12.49 8.39 -16.58
CA LEU A 103 13.12 7.23 -15.94
C LEU A 103 14.64 7.37 -15.89
N LEU A 104 15.26 7.89 -16.96
CA LEU A 104 16.68 8.20 -16.97
C LEU A 104 17.01 9.26 -15.92
N ALA A 105 16.27 10.36 -15.86
CA ALA A 105 16.47 11.41 -14.85
C ALA A 105 16.34 10.86 -13.43
N ALA A 106 15.36 9.99 -13.18
CA ALA A 106 15.20 9.31 -11.90
C ALA A 106 16.41 8.41 -11.56
N SER A 107 16.98 7.71 -12.55
CA SER A 107 18.22 6.93 -12.40
C SER A 107 19.41 7.81 -12.02
N GLU A 108 19.58 8.96 -12.67
CA GLU A 108 20.66 9.91 -12.38
C GLU A 108 20.55 10.48 -10.97
N LEU A 109 19.33 10.84 -10.54
CA LEU A 109 19.09 11.32 -9.17
C LEU A 109 19.35 10.23 -8.13
N ALA A 110 18.90 8.99 -8.37
CA ALA A 110 19.13 7.87 -7.47
C ALA A 110 20.63 7.53 -7.35
N ARG A 111 21.38 7.53 -8.46
CA ARG A 111 22.83 7.29 -8.45
C ARG A 111 23.61 8.33 -7.65
N ALA A 112 23.14 9.57 -7.66
CA ALA A 112 23.75 10.65 -6.89
C ALA A 112 23.22 10.74 -5.44
N ALA A 113 22.30 9.85 -5.03
CA ALA A 113 21.54 9.97 -3.78
C ALA A 113 20.97 11.40 -3.60
N ALA A 114 20.53 12.01 -4.70
CA ALA A 114 20.19 13.42 -4.76
C ALA A 114 18.85 13.69 -4.05
N PRO A 115 18.72 14.76 -3.24
CA PRO A 115 17.48 15.09 -2.56
C PRO A 115 16.26 15.10 -3.50
N GLY A 116 15.20 14.38 -3.13
CA GLY A 116 13.97 14.24 -3.92
C GLY A 116 13.91 13.01 -4.84
N PHE A 117 14.97 12.20 -4.95
CA PHE A 117 14.94 10.97 -5.75
C PHE A 117 13.92 9.94 -5.22
N ALA A 118 13.83 9.76 -3.90
CA ALA A 118 12.96 8.76 -3.30
C ALA A 118 11.46 9.05 -3.55
N PRO A 119 10.93 10.27 -3.28
CA PRO A 119 9.58 10.63 -3.66
C PRO A 119 9.29 10.47 -5.16
N LEU A 120 10.27 10.77 -6.03
CA LEU A 120 10.15 10.55 -7.48
C LEU A 120 9.97 9.07 -7.82
N LEU A 121 10.81 8.19 -7.27
CA LEU A 121 10.71 6.75 -7.48
C LEU A 121 9.41 6.16 -6.93
N VAL A 122 8.98 6.54 -5.72
CA VAL A 122 7.66 6.15 -5.16
C VAL A 122 6.54 6.58 -6.11
N SER A 123 6.58 7.82 -6.58
CA SER A 123 5.59 8.34 -7.52
C SER A 123 5.54 7.53 -8.82
N LEU A 124 6.69 7.12 -9.36
CA LEU A 124 6.79 6.29 -10.55
C LEU A 124 6.28 4.86 -10.31
N LEU A 125 6.61 4.25 -9.17
CA LEU A 125 6.12 2.93 -8.77
C LEU A 125 4.57 2.88 -8.71
N ARG A 126 3.93 3.95 -8.23
CA ARG A 126 2.46 4.08 -8.22
C ARG A 126 1.80 4.07 -9.60
N ARG A 127 2.58 4.24 -10.68
CA ARG A 127 2.07 4.35 -12.05
C ARG A 127 2.26 3.07 -12.86
N LEU A 128 2.85 2.03 -12.28
CA LEU A 128 3.09 0.76 -12.95
C LEU A 128 1.79 0.01 -13.32
N PRO A 129 1.81 -0.80 -14.39
CA PRO A 129 2.88 -0.91 -15.40
C PRO A 129 2.77 0.18 -16.48
N PHE A 130 3.89 0.55 -17.12
CA PHE A 130 3.93 1.49 -18.24
C PHE A 130 5.15 1.26 -19.16
N PRO A 131 5.15 1.75 -20.42
CA PRO A 131 6.27 1.59 -21.34
C PRO A 131 7.62 2.04 -20.76
N GLY A 132 8.62 1.14 -20.74
CA GLY A 132 9.99 1.39 -20.25
C GLY A 132 10.20 1.14 -18.75
N ASP A 133 9.17 0.70 -18.03
CA ASP A 133 9.19 0.54 -16.58
C ASP A 133 10.20 -0.50 -16.04
N ALA A 134 10.78 -1.36 -16.87
CA ALA A 134 11.86 -2.26 -16.48
C ALA A 134 13.09 -1.51 -15.93
N ARG A 135 13.31 -0.26 -16.36
CA ARG A 135 14.40 0.57 -15.81
C ARG A 135 14.23 0.85 -14.31
N LEU A 136 13.00 0.91 -13.80
CA LEU A 136 12.79 1.05 -12.35
C LEU A 136 13.29 -0.17 -11.60
N LEU A 137 13.03 -1.37 -12.14
CA LEU A 137 13.52 -2.62 -11.56
C LEU A 137 15.05 -2.65 -11.53
N GLU A 138 15.71 -2.22 -12.60
CA GLU A 138 17.19 -2.12 -12.67
C GLU A 138 17.73 -1.17 -11.59
N ILE A 139 17.19 0.04 -11.50
CA ILE A 139 17.57 1.03 -10.47
C ILE A 139 17.41 0.43 -9.07
N LEU A 140 16.25 -0.15 -8.78
CA LEU A 140 15.94 -0.68 -7.45
C LEU A 140 16.79 -1.92 -7.12
N GLY A 141 17.13 -2.74 -8.11
CA GLY A 141 18.04 -3.88 -7.97
C GLY A 141 19.46 -3.44 -7.64
N ASP A 142 20.01 -2.54 -8.45
CA ASP A 142 21.40 -2.05 -8.33
C ASP A 142 21.68 -1.36 -6.99
N TYR A 143 20.67 -0.68 -6.44
CA TYR A 143 20.79 0.05 -5.17
C TYR A 143 20.08 -0.62 -3.99
N SER A 144 19.60 -1.86 -4.13
CA SER A 144 18.81 -2.55 -3.09
C SER A 144 19.41 -2.49 -1.68
N SER A 145 20.71 -2.79 -1.52
CA SER A 145 21.36 -2.72 -0.19
C SER A 145 21.46 -1.29 0.35
N PHE A 146 21.79 -0.32 -0.49
CA PHE A 146 21.81 1.09 -0.10
C PHE A 146 20.42 1.57 0.32
N LEU A 147 19.38 1.19 -0.45
CA LEU A 147 18.01 1.54 -0.14
C LEU A 147 17.51 0.84 1.13
N ALA A 148 17.99 -0.36 1.44
CA ALA A 148 17.62 -1.04 2.68
C ALA A 148 18.08 -0.26 3.93
N ASP A 149 19.26 0.37 3.85
CA ASP A 149 19.85 1.12 4.96
C ASP A 149 19.33 2.56 5.03
N GLU A 150 19.29 3.27 3.91
CA GLU A 150 19.02 4.71 3.88
C GLU A 150 17.56 5.06 3.55
N GLU A 151 16.86 4.23 2.75
CA GLU A 151 15.50 4.49 2.25
C GLU A 151 14.59 3.24 2.35
N PRO A 152 14.47 2.60 3.53
CA PRO A 152 13.81 1.30 3.66
C PRO A 152 12.34 1.33 3.24
N GLN A 153 11.64 2.45 3.45
CA GLN A 153 10.25 2.59 2.99
C GLN A 153 10.13 2.57 1.47
N LEU A 154 11.08 3.16 0.72
CA LEU A 154 11.09 3.10 -0.74
C LEU A 154 11.31 1.67 -1.22
N LEU A 155 12.26 0.95 -0.62
CA LEU A 155 12.50 -0.45 -0.98
C LEU A 155 11.28 -1.33 -0.65
N ALA A 156 10.65 -1.13 0.51
CA ALA A 156 9.40 -1.81 0.86
C ALA A 156 8.26 -1.47 -0.13
N SER A 157 8.15 -0.21 -0.57
CA SER A 157 7.20 0.24 -1.58
C SER A 157 7.42 -0.43 -2.93
N ALA A 158 8.68 -0.57 -3.35
CA ALA A 158 9.05 -1.28 -4.57
C ALA A 158 8.64 -2.76 -4.51
N VAL A 159 9.04 -3.47 -3.45
CA VAL A 159 8.68 -4.88 -3.26
C VAL A 159 7.16 -5.05 -3.25
N PHE A 160 6.44 -4.22 -2.50
CA PHE A 160 4.98 -4.30 -2.45
C PHE A 160 4.35 -4.10 -3.84
N ALA A 161 4.72 -3.03 -4.56
CA ALA A 161 4.21 -2.77 -5.89
C ALA A 161 4.49 -3.92 -6.86
N PHE A 162 5.71 -4.47 -6.85
CA PHE A 162 6.11 -5.56 -7.72
C PHE A 162 5.43 -6.88 -7.38
N LEU A 163 5.24 -7.22 -6.11
CA LEU A 163 4.45 -8.39 -5.70
C LEU A 163 2.99 -8.26 -6.16
N ARG A 164 2.40 -7.06 -6.08
CA ARG A 164 1.04 -6.81 -6.60
C ARG A 164 0.98 -6.96 -8.12
N LEU A 165 2.00 -6.59 -8.87
CA LEU A 165 2.04 -6.76 -10.32
C LEU A 165 2.25 -8.22 -10.74
N LEU A 166 3.07 -8.96 -10.00
CA LEU A 166 3.32 -10.38 -10.25
C LEU A 166 2.06 -11.23 -10.07
N ALA A 167 1.09 -10.76 -9.28
CA ALA A 167 -0.20 -11.38 -9.12
C ALA A 167 -0.97 -11.46 -10.46
N LYS A 168 -1.74 -12.54 -10.61
CA LYS A 168 -2.29 -13.05 -11.88
C LYS A 168 -2.82 -11.97 -12.83
N ASN A 169 -2.36 -12.01 -14.09
CA ASN A 169 -2.79 -11.17 -15.22
C ASN A 169 -2.58 -9.65 -15.10
N ARG A 170 -1.91 -9.13 -14.06
CA ARG A 170 -1.76 -7.67 -13.86
C ARG A 170 -0.58 -7.03 -14.58
N LEU A 171 0.38 -7.85 -15.02
CA LEU A 171 1.45 -7.47 -15.95
C LEU A 171 1.03 -7.52 -17.42
N ALA A 172 -0.23 -7.89 -17.72
CA ALA A 172 -0.69 -7.92 -19.10
C ALA A 172 -0.54 -6.51 -19.72
N PRO A 173 -0.01 -6.40 -20.96
CA PRO A 173 0.26 -5.11 -21.58
C PRO A 173 -1.05 -4.32 -21.69
N ALA A 174 -0.98 -3.03 -21.33
CA ALA A 174 -2.08 -2.12 -21.58
C ALA A 174 -2.24 -1.96 -23.10
N SER A 175 -3.35 -2.44 -23.64
CA SER A 175 -3.72 -2.14 -25.02
C SER A 175 -3.83 -0.61 -25.14
N GLN A 176 -3.09 0.00 -26.07
CA GLN A 176 -3.12 1.44 -26.46
C GLN A 176 -2.00 2.36 -25.93
N SER A 177 -0.78 1.89 -25.65
CA SER A 177 0.35 2.84 -25.60
C SER A 177 0.78 3.20 -27.02
N VAL A 178 0.69 4.49 -27.38
CA VAL A 178 1.36 5.02 -28.57
C VAL A 178 2.85 4.72 -28.43
N GLU A 179 3.43 3.98 -29.37
CA GLU A 179 4.86 3.67 -29.37
C GLU A 179 5.64 4.74 -30.13
N CYS A 180 6.81 5.11 -29.63
CA CYS A 180 7.73 5.97 -30.37
C CYS A 180 8.60 5.09 -31.28
N ARG A 181 8.33 5.13 -32.60
CA ARG A 181 9.03 4.30 -33.60
C ARG A 181 10.34 4.90 -34.10
N ASP A 182 10.51 6.20 -33.93
CA ASP A 182 11.62 6.96 -34.53
C ASP A 182 12.79 7.21 -33.57
N CYS A 183 12.77 6.66 -32.36
CA CYS A 183 13.80 6.85 -31.34
C CYS A 183 14.42 5.52 -30.90
N GLU A 184 15.73 5.35 -31.10
CA GLU A 184 16.49 4.16 -30.67
C GLU A 184 16.42 3.91 -29.15
N GLU A 185 16.38 4.96 -28.33
CA GLU A 185 16.22 4.83 -26.89
C GLU A 185 14.87 4.22 -26.51
N CYS A 186 13.81 4.58 -27.24
CA CYS A 186 12.48 4.03 -27.04
C CYS A 186 12.34 2.60 -27.55
N LYS A 187 13.02 2.24 -28.65
CA LYS A 187 13.02 0.87 -29.18
C LYS A 187 13.66 -0.14 -28.22
N ASN A 188 14.66 0.30 -27.45
CA ASN A 188 15.36 -0.55 -26.49
C ASN A 188 14.71 -0.56 -25.09
N ALA A 189 13.64 0.22 -24.89
CA ALA A 189 12.97 0.31 -23.60
C ALA A 189 12.13 -0.95 -23.34
N LYS A 190 12.58 -1.76 -22.38
CA LYS A 190 11.87 -2.98 -21.95
C LYS A 190 10.79 -2.67 -20.94
N ASN A 191 9.81 -3.56 -20.88
CA ASN A 191 8.74 -3.52 -19.90
C ASN A 191 8.89 -4.61 -18.84
N LEU A 192 8.29 -4.42 -17.66
CA LEU A 192 8.28 -5.41 -16.57
C LEU A 192 7.68 -6.75 -17.00
N ALA A 193 6.76 -6.76 -17.96
CA ALA A 193 6.23 -7.99 -18.53
C ALA A 193 7.31 -8.82 -19.25
N GLU A 194 8.21 -8.16 -19.98
CA GLU A 194 9.36 -8.79 -20.66
C GLU A 194 10.46 -9.19 -19.67
N CYS A 195 10.53 -8.51 -18.51
CA CYS A 195 11.50 -8.76 -17.44
C CYS A 195 10.89 -9.49 -16.24
N ARG A 196 9.87 -10.34 -16.46
CA ARG A 196 9.15 -11.02 -15.37
C ARG A 196 10.07 -11.86 -14.48
N GLU A 197 11.03 -12.59 -15.05
CA GLU A 197 11.96 -13.42 -14.29
C GLU A 197 12.87 -12.57 -13.38
N ASN A 198 13.39 -11.46 -13.91
CA ASN A 198 14.17 -10.50 -13.13
C ASN A 198 13.33 -9.89 -12.00
N LEU A 199 12.05 -9.62 -12.25
CA LEU A 199 11.12 -9.08 -11.26
C LEU A 199 10.88 -10.08 -10.11
N VAL A 200 10.69 -11.36 -10.44
CA VAL A 200 10.56 -12.44 -9.44
C VAL A 200 11.85 -12.55 -8.64
N SER A 201 13.01 -12.62 -9.32
CA SER A 201 14.33 -12.72 -8.70
C SER A 201 14.60 -11.58 -7.73
N PHE A 202 14.31 -10.33 -8.13
CA PHE A 202 14.43 -9.15 -7.28
C PHE A 202 13.58 -9.27 -6.02
N CYS A 203 12.28 -9.55 -6.15
CA CYS A 203 11.38 -9.66 -5.01
C CYS A 203 11.83 -10.75 -4.03
N VAL A 204 12.25 -11.91 -4.55
CA VAL A 204 12.71 -13.05 -3.74
C VAL A 204 14.03 -12.73 -3.03
N SER A 205 14.98 -12.08 -3.70
CA SER A 205 16.22 -11.60 -3.08
C SER A 205 15.93 -10.63 -1.94
N VAL A 206 15.15 -9.57 -2.18
CA VAL A 206 14.88 -8.56 -1.14
C VAL A 206 14.11 -9.15 0.05
N LEU A 207 13.14 -10.04 -0.20
CA LEU A 207 12.40 -10.74 0.87
C LEU A 207 13.32 -11.61 1.74
N ARG A 208 14.35 -12.23 1.14
CA ARG A 208 15.32 -13.08 1.84
C ARG A 208 16.39 -12.24 2.55
N ASP A 209 17.01 -11.32 1.84
CA ASP A 209 18.23 -10.63 2.24
C ASP A 209 17.94 -9.38 3.09
N HIS A 210 16.76 -8.78 2.91
CA HIS A 210 16.34 -7.55 3.59
C HIS A 210 14.98 -7.73 4.28
N THR A 211 14.74 -8.86 4.97
CA THR A 211 13.39 -9.16 5.46
C THR A 211 12.80 -8.09 6.40
N GLN A 212 13.63 -7.44 7.23
CA GLN A 212 13.14 -6.39 8.15
C GLN A 212 12.49 -5.22 7.40
N VAL A 213 13.01 -4.89 6.21
CA VAL A 213 12.42 -3.90 5.32
C VAL A 213 11.06 -4.37 4.82
N CYS A 214 10.94 -5.63 4.40
CA CYS A 214 9.67 -6.17 3.91
C CYS A 214 8.59 -6.27 5.00
N VAL A 215 8.97 -6.52 6.26
CA VAL A 215 8.03 -6.54 7.40
C VAL A 215 7.32 -5.19 7.58
N LEU A 216 7.90 -4.08 7.12
CA LEU A 216 7.27 -2.75 7.15
C LEU A 216 5.95 -2.70 6.37
N ILE A 217 5.73 -3.59 5.39
CA ILE A 217 4.47 -3.68 4.63
C ILE A 217 3.31 -4.15 5.54
N GLY A 218 3.63 -4.89 6.61
CA GLY A 218 2.66 -5.46 7.54
C GLY A 218 1.83 -6.58 6.92
N ARG A 219 0.60 -6.78 7.41
CA ARG A 219 -0.27 -7.90 7.04
C ARG A 219 -0.49 -8.08 5.54
N ASP A 220 -0.49 -6.99 4.76
CA ASP A 220 -0.72 -7.06 3.32
C ASP A 220 0.45 -7.73 2.57
N LEU A 221 1.64 -7.86 3.17
CA LEU A 221 2.72 -8.71 2.64
C LEU A 221 2.28 -10.18 2.58
N VAL A 222 1.71 -10.68 3.67
CA VAL A 222 1.24 -12.08 3.78
C VAL A 222 0.17 -12.35 2.71
N ARG A 223 -0.76 -11.41 2.53
CA ARG A 223 -1.78 -11.47 1.47
C ARG A 223 -1.15 -11.57 0.07
N CYS A 224 -0.11 -10.78 -0.21
CA CYS A 224 0.60 -10.84 -1.49
C CYS A 224 1.26 -12.20 -1.72
N LEU A 225 1.94 -12.74 -0.69
CA LEU A 225 2.63 -14.02 -0.77
C LEU A 225 1.65 -15.18 -0.96
N HIS A 226 0.48 -15.15 -0.33
CA HIS A 226 -0.58 -16.13 -0.55
C HIS A 226 -1.04 -16.16 -2.02
N GLU A 227 -1.22 -15.00 -2.65
CA GLU A 227 -1.59 -14.92 -4.07
C GLU A 227 -0.48 -15.45 -5.01
N LEU A 228 0.78 -15.48 -4.54
CA LEU A 228 1.96 -15.87 -5.31
C LEU A 228 2.47 -17.29 -4.99
N VAL A 229 1.84 -18.02 -4.06
CA VAL A 229 2.31 -19.34 -3.59
C VAL A 229 2.44 -20.40 -4.68
N LEU A 230 1.75 -20.21 -5.83
CA LEU A 230 1.85 -21.11 -6.97
C LEU A 230 3.11 -20.88 -7.81
N VAL A 231 3.77 -19.73 -7.67
CA VAL A 231 5.05 -19.43 -8.31
C VAL A 231 6.17 -20.14 -7.52
N PRO A 232 7.00 -20.98 -8.15
CA PRO A 232 7.95 -21.86 -7.44
C PRO A 232 8.87 -21.12 -6.46
N GLU A 233 9.41 -19.98 -6.85
CA GLU A 233 10.37 -19.21 -6.06
C GLU A 233 9.73 -18.65 -4.78
N PHE A 234 8.47 -18.19 -4.85
CA PHE A 234 7.72 -17.75 -3.68
C PHE A 234 7.25 -18.91 -2.81
N ARG A 235 6.99 -20.08 -3.40
CA ARG A 235 6.63 -21.29 -2.65
C ARG A 235 7.74 -21.74 -1.72
N GLU A 236 8.97 -21.79 -2.22
CA GLU A 236 10.12 -22.17 -1.40
C GLU A 236 10.37 -21.14 -0.30
N LEU A 237 10.31 -19.84 -0.64
CA LEU A 237 10.42 -18.76 0.35
C LEU A 237 9.33 -18.84 1.45
N TRP A 238 8.11 -19.27 1.08
CA TRP A 238 7.01 -19.46 2.01
C TRP A 238 7.30 -20.57 3.04
N LYS A 239 7.82 -21.72 2.58
CA LYS A 239 8.16 -22.87 3.42
C LYS A 239 9.31 -22.57 4.40
N ASP A 240 10.35 -21.89 3.91
CA ASP A 240 11.62 -21.79 4.63
C ASP A 240 11.60 -20.79 5.79
N SER A 241 10.93 -19.64 5.64
CA SER A 241 11.10 -18.53 6.60
C SER A 241 9.87 -17.66 6.86
N MET A 242 8.89 -17.64 5.95
CA MET A 242 7.71 -16.77 6.10
C MET A 242 6.62 -17.39 6.96
N LEU A 243 6.45 -18.72 6.92
CA LEU A 243 5.36 -19.39 7.64
C LEU A 243 5.36 -19.14 9.15
N VAL A 244 6.54 -19.07 9.78
CA VAL A 244 6.68 -18.78 11.21
C VAL A 244 6.36 -17.31 11.51
N ARG A 245 6.83 -16.38 10.66
CA ARG A 245 6.72 -14.93 10.86
C ARG A 245 5.38 -14.35 10.41
N ALA A 246 4.66 -15.04 9.53
CA ALA A 246 3.38 -14.59 8.99
C ALA A 246 2.40 -14.23 10.11
N ALA A 247 2.45 -14.97 11.22
CA ALA A 247 1.61 -14.72 12.37
C ALA A 247 1.80 -13.32 12.98
N ASP A 248 3.06 -12.94 13.20
CA ASP A 248 3.40 -11.65 13.79
C ASP A 248 3.25 -10.51 12.78
N ILE A 249 3.61 -10.74 11.52
CA ILE A 249 3.42 -9.76 10.43
C ILE A 249 1.93 -9.44 10.27
N CYS A 250 1.03 -10.43 10.37
CA CYS A 250 -0.42 -10.21 10.28
C CYS A 250 -0.97 -9.29 11.39
N ARG A 251 -0.32 -9.21 12.55
CA ARG A 251 -0.71 -8.27 13.62
C ARG A 251 -0.36 -6.83 13.28
N ILE A 252 0.65 -6.61 12.44
CA ILE A 252 1.02 -5.29 11.95
C ILE A 252 -0.04 -4.81 10.95
N GLY A 253 -0.69 -3.69 11.26
CA GLY A 253 -1.64 -3.04 10.37
C GLY A 253 -0.96 -2.61 9.06
N MET A 254 -1.75 -2.47 8.00
CA MET A 254 -1.25 -1.91 6.74
C MET A 254 -0.89 -0.43 6.95
N PRO A 255 0.37 -0.01 6.71
CA PRO A 255 0.73 1.40 6.80
C PRO A 255 0.03 2.27 5.76
N ASP A 256 -0.18 3.54 6.08
CA ASP A 256 -0.87 4.49 5.21
C ASP A 256 -0.23 4.58 3.81
N TRP A 257 1.10 4.57 3.74
CA TRP A 257 1.82 4.66 2.47
C TRP A 257 1.58 3.44 1.56
N CYS A 258 1.30 2.24 2.09
CA CYS A 258 0.98 1.07 1.28
C CYS A 258 -0.36 1.22 0.55
N THR A 259 -1.33 1.92 1.16
CA THR A 259 -2.71 1.95 0.63
C THR A 259 -2.77 2.64 -0.73
N GLY A 260 -1.99 3.71 -0.90
CA GLY A 260 -1.80 4.38 -2.18
C GLY A 260 -1.02 3.53 -3.18
N MET A 261 -0.05 2.71 -2.76
CA MET A 261 0.76 1.90 -3.69
C MET A 261 -0.06 0.84 -4.43
N ALA A 262 -1.17 0.38 -3.84
CA ALA A 262 -2.00 -0.68 -4.41
C ALA A 262 -2.95 -0.19 -5.52
N VAL A 263 -3.16 1.12 -5.67
CA VAL A 263 -4.03 1.74 -6.68
C VAL A 263 -3.32 2.86 -7.42
N SER A 264 -3.58 3.02 -8.71
CA SER A 264 -2.97 4.11 -9.47
C SER A 264 -3.51 5.47 -9.00
N PRO A 265 -2.73 6.57 -9.13
CA PRO A 265 -3.19 7.91 -8.75
C PRO A 265 -4.50 8.32 -9.42
N GLU A 266 -4.72 7.86 -10.66
CA GLU A 266 -5.95 8.13 -11.40
C GLU A 266 -7.16 7.35 -10.85
N MET A 267 -6.96 6.08 -10.46
CA MET A 267 -8.00 5.29 -9.78
C MET A 267 -8.37 5.93 -8.44
N GLU A 268 -7.36 6.28 -7.64
CA GLU A 268 -7.54 6.96 -6.35
C GLU A 268 -8.37 8.24 -6.53
N LYS A 269 -7.99 9.13 -7.44
CA LYS A 269 -8.72 10.37 -7.72
C LYS A 269 -10.18 10.12 -8.08
N GLN A 270 -10.46 9.14 -8.94
CA GLN A 270 -11.84 8.83 -9.35
C GLN A 270 -12.67 8.19 -8.23
N LEU A 271 -12.08 7.29 -7.44
CA LEU A 271 -12.74 6.65 -6.29
C LEU A 271 -13.05 7.67 -5.21
N LEU A 272 -12.08 8.52 -4.85
CA LEU A 272 -12.27 9.60 -3.90
C LEU A 272 -13.30 10.60 -4.40
N PHE A 273 -13.30 10.96 -5.68
CA PHE A 273 -14.34 11.81 -6.24
C PHE A 273 -15.73 11.19 -6.05
N MET A 274 -15.87 9.90 -6.36
CA MET A 274 -17.12 9.16 -6.18
C MET A 274 -17.60 9.23 -4.72
N MET A 275 -16.73 8.89 -3.77
CA MET A 275 -17.10 8.79 -2.34
C MET A 275 -17.15 10.13 -1.57
N ASN A 276 -16.65 11.24 -2.15
CA ASN A 276 -16.71 12.56 -1.53
C ASN A 276 -17.74 13.50 -2.19
N ASN A 277 -18.10 13.27 -3.45
CA ASN A 277 -18.85 14.27 -4.24
C ASN A 277 -20.12 13.71 -4.88
N VAL A 278 -20.20 12.41 -5.16
CA VAL A 278 -21.34 11.83 -5.89
C VAL A 278 -22.46 11.49 -4.93
N LYS A 279 -23.60 12.18 -5.07
CA LYS A 279 -24.81 11.91 -4.28
C LYS A 279 -25.36 10.51 -4.55
N TRP A 280 -25.92 9.90 -3.51
CA TRP A 280 -26.62 8.62 -3.62
C TRP A 280 -27.71 8.69 -4.71
N GLY A 281 -27.78 7.64 -5.53
CA GLY A 281 -28.66 7.55 -6.71
C GLY A 281 -27.99 7.97 -8.03
N ASN A 282 -26.93 8.79 -7.98
CA ASN A 282 -26.26 9.33 -9.18
C ASN A 282 -24.98 8.56 -9.58
N GLN A 283 -24.62 7.50 -8.85
CA GLN A 283 -23.36 6.78 -9.02
C GLN A 283 -23.21 6.01 -10.33
N LYS A 284 -24.30 5.61 -10.99
CA LYS A 284 -24.29 4.65 -12.10
C LYS A 284 -23.35 5.06 -13.24
N ARG A 285 -23.35 6.34 -13.60
CA ARG A 285 -22.48 6.87 -14.68
C ARG A 285 -21.00 6.85 -14.30
N TYR A 286 -20.68 7.22 -13.07
CA TYR A 286 -19.31 7.23 -12.56
C TYR A 286 -18.74 5.82 -12.41
N GLN A 287 -19.55 4.89 -11.90
CA GLN A 287 -19.23 3.47 -11.85
C GLN A 287 -18.95 2.90 -13.24
N LEU A 288 -19.79 3.20 -14.23
CA LEU A 288 -19.59 2.75 -15.61
C LEU A 288 -18.31 3.31 -16.23
N TRP A 289 -18.02 4.60 -16.00
CA TRP A 289 -16.78 5.23 -16.48
C TRP A 289 -15.54 4.60 -15.85
N PHE A 290 -15.56 4.39 -14.53
CA PHE A 290 -14.47 3.73 -13.82
C PHE A 290 -14.28 2.30 -14.33
N ALA A 291 -15.36 1.52 -14.43
CA ALA A 291 -15.31 0.13 -14.89
C ALA A 291 -14.72 0.03 -16.30
N ARG A 292 -15.22 0.82 -17.26
CA ARG A 292 -14.73 0.82 -18.64
C ARG A 292 -13.23 1.13 -18.73
N LYS A 293 -12.76 2.07 -17.93
CA LYS A 293 -11.36 2.52 -17.97
C LYS A 293 -10.41 1.58 -17.24
N HIS A 294 -10.86 0.97 -16.14
CA HIS A 294 -9.95 0.32 -15.18
C HIS A 294 -10.22 -1.17 -14.93
N LEU A 295 -11.46 -1.63 -15.08
CA LEU A 295 -11.88 -3.00 -14.76
C LEU A 295 -12.15 -3.85 -16.01
N MET A 296 -12.69 -3.24 -17.07
CA MET A 296 -13.01 -3.88 -18.35
C MET A 296 -11.80 -3.89 -19.30
N VAL A 297 -10.63 -4.17 -18.76
CA VAL A 297 -9.35 -4.29 -19.48
C VAL A 297 -8.67 -5.61 -19.06
N PRO A 298 -7.73 -6.16 -19.85
CA PRO A 298 -6.98 -7.34 -19.44
C PRO A 298 -6.33 -7.13 -18.06
N GLY A 299 -6.59 -8.05 -17.12
CA GLY A 299 -6.08 -7.94 -15.74
C GLY A 299 -6.76 -6.89 -14.86
N GLY A 300 -7.75 -6.15 -15.38
CA GLY A 300 -8.42 -5.06 -14.67
C GLY A 300 -9.27 -5.54 -13.50
N GLU A 301 -10.05 -6.60 -13.72
CA GLU A 301 -10.87 -7.25 -12.67
C GLU A 301 -9.99 -7.75 -11.52
N GLU A 302 -8.82 -8.30 -11.82
CA GLU A 302 -7.87 -8.78 -10.82
C GLU A 302 -7.38 -7.68 -9.88
N ARG A 303 -7.56 -6.38 -10.18
CA ARG A 303 -7.23 -5.25 -9.29
C ARG A 303 -8.31 -4.93 -8.26
N ILE A 304 -9.52 -5.49 -8.39
CA ILE A 304 -10.64 -5.24 -7.47
C ILE A 304 -10.27 -5.48 -6.00
N PRO A 305 -9.57 -6.57 -5.61
CA PRO A 305 -9.17 -6.78 -4.22
C PRO A 305 -8.32 -5.63 -3.66
N ASP A 306 -7.44 -5.03 -4.46
CA ASP A 306 -6.62 -3.90 -4.02
C ASP A 306 -7.42 -2.60 -3.90
N ILE A 307 -8.40 -2.40 -4.79
CA ILE A 307 -9.35 -1.30 -4.68
C ILE A 307 -10.18 -1.45 -3.40
N VAL A 308 -10.61 -2.67 -3.05
CA VAL A 308 -11.32 -2.95 -1.79
C VAL A 308 -10.43 -2.62 -0.58
N ARG A 309 -9.16 -3.03 -0.58
CA ARG A 309 -8.20 -2.66 0.48
C ARG A 309 -8.04 -1.14 0.59
N PHE A 310 -7.90 -0.43 -0.53
CA PHE A 310 -7.83 1.02 -0.56
C PHE A 310 -9.08 1.67 0.06
N ILE A 311 -10.29 1.21 -0.28
CA ILE A 311 -11.53 1.78 0.28
C ILE A 311 -11.63 1.50 1.79
N CYS A 312 -11.19 0.33 2.26
CA CYS A 312 -11.25 -0.02 3.68
C CYS A 312 -10.20 0.74 4.51
N CYS A 313 -8.94 0.76 4.05
CA CYS A 313 -7.79 1.20 4.84
C CYS A 313 -7.26 2.58 4.44
N GLY A 314 -7.38 2.97 3.16
CA GLY A 314 -6.81 4.21 2.63
C GLY A 314 -7.77 5.40 2.59
N TYR A 315 -9.07 5.18 2.78
CA TYR A 315 -10.07 6.24 2.79
C TYR A 315 -11.04 6.12 3.96
N HIS A 316 -10.96 7.08 4.89
CA HIS A 316 -11.87 7.24 6.02
C HIS A 316 -12.61 8.57 5.90
N PRO A 317 -13.91 8.57 5.55
CA PRO A 317 -14.67 9.81 5.36
C PRO A 317 -14.82 10.58 6.69
N THR A 318 -14.84 11.90 6.61
CA THR A 318 -15.17 12.75 7.77
C THR A 318 -16.66 12.62 8.12
N ASN A 319 -17.03 13.02 9.35
CA ASN A 319 -18.43 13.05 9.78
C ASN A 319 -19.33 13.90 8.87
N GLU A 320 -18.79 14.97 8.30
CA GLU A 320 -19.50 15.83 7.34
C GLU A 320 -19.82 15.06 6.06
N VAL A 321 -18.82 14.38 5.49
CA VAL A 321 -19.00 13.55 4.29
C VAL A 321 -20.01 12.44 4.55
N MET A 322 -19.91 11.74 5.68
CA MET A 322 -20.86 10.67 6.04
C MET A 322 -22.31 11.16 6.12
N LYS A 323 -22.55 12.39 6.58
CA LYS A 323 -23.89 13.00 6.68
C LYS A 323 -24.35 13.73 5.42
N SER A 324 -23.49 13.84 4.41
CA SER A 324 -23.75 14.65 3.20
C SER A 324 -24.61 13.96 2.14
N GLY A 325 -25.01 12.69 2.33
CA GLY A 325 -25.80 11.92 1.36
C GLY A 325 -25.03 11.52 0.10
N VAL A 326 -23.69 11.49 0.15
CA VAL A 326 -22.84 10.91 -0.89
C VAL A 326 -22.88 9.38 -0.82
N ILE A 327 -22.47 8.73 -1.90
CA ILE A 327 -22.34 7.28 -1.92
C ILE A 327 -21.36 6.79 -0.84
N ALA A 328 -21.83 5.87 -0.01
CA ALA A 328 -21.05 5.29 1.08
C ALA A 328 -20.04 4.24 0.57
N ARG A 329 -18.96 4.04 1.35
CA ARG A 329 -17.88 3.08 1.06
C ARG A 329 -18.40 1.67 0.82
N TRP A 330 -19.28 1.18 1.68
CA TRP A 330 -19.87 -0.15 1.59
C TRP A 330 -20.61 -0.37 0.26
N ALA A 331 -21.26 0.66 -0.29
CA ALA A 331 -22.00 0.55 -1.54
C ALA A 331 -21.08 0.49 -2.76
N VAL A 332 -19.95 1.21 -2.73
CA VAL A 332 -18.91 1.09 -3.75
C VAL A 332 -18.32 -0.33 -3.73
N ILE A 333 -18.04 -0.89 -2.54
CA ILE A 333 -17.55 -2.27 -2.39
C ILE A 333 -18.59 -3.28 -2.90
N GLY A 334 -19.87 -3.11 -2.58
CA GLY A 334 -20.95 -3.95 -3.09
C GLY A 334 -21.00 -3.98 -4.62
N TRP A 335 -20.85 -2.82 -5.27
CA TRP A 335 -20.75 -2.72 -6.72
C TRP A 335 -19.49 -3.41 -7.29
N LEU A 336 -18.33 -3.28 -6.63
CA LEU A 336 -17.11 -3.96 -7.06
C LEU A 336 -17.24 -5.49 -6.99
N LEU A 337 -17.87 -6.02 -5.93
CA LEU A 337 -18.12 -7.45 -5.77
C LEU A 337 -19.06 -8.02 -6.84
N THR A 338 -20.07 -7.24 -7.27
CA THR A 338 -20.97 -7.64 -8.36
C THR A 338 -20.39 -7.42 -9.75
N SER A 339 -19.27 -6.69 -9.86
CA SER A 339 -18.52 -6.49 -11.11
C SER A 339 -17.51 -7.61 -11.38
N CYS A 340 -17.32 -8.56 -10.46
CA CYS A 340 -16.43 -9.71 -10.63
C CYS A 340 -17.10 -10.79 -11.50
N ASN A 341 -16.50 -11.12 -12.64
CA ASN A 341 -16.92 -12.22 -13.51
C ASN A 341 -16.20 -13.54 -13.15
N LYS A 342 -15.04 -13.47 -12.50
CA LYS A 342 -14.21 -14.63 -12.14
C LYS A 342 -14.39 -14.94 -10.65
N SER A 343 -14.75 -16.19 -10.35
CA SER A 343 -14.99 -16.65 -8.97
C SER A 343 -13.79 -16.42 -8.04
N TYR A 344 -12.56 -16.65 -8.50
CA TYR A 344 -11.37 -16.42 -7.69
C TYR A 344 -11.13 -14.93 -7.38
N VAL A 345 -11.51 -14.03 -8.29
CA VAL A 345 -11.38 -12.58 -8.05
C VAL A 345 -12.38 -12.16 -6.99
N GLN A 346 -13.62 -12.64 -7.09
CA GLN A 346 -14.64 -12.40 -6.07
C GLN A 346 -14.21 -12.96 -4.70
N ALA A 347 -13.62 -14.16 -4.65
CA ALA A 347 -13.08 -14.73 -3.42
C ALA A 347 -11.95 -13.86 -2.83
N ASN A 348 -11.01 -13.40 -3.65
CA ASN A 348 -9.93 -12.51 -3.21
C ASN A 348 -10.46 -11.14 -2.75
N ALA A 349 -11.51 -10.62 -3.38
CA ALA A 349 -12.13 -9.37 -2.98
C ALA A 349 -12.86 -9.49 -1.62
N LYS A 350 -13.52 -10.63 -1.36
CA LYS A 350 -14.11 -10.92 -0.05
C LYS A 350 -13.04 -11.12 1.02
N LEU A 351 -11.93 -11.79 0.70
CA LEU A 351 -10.78 -11.89 1.60
C LEU A 351 -10.23 -10.51 1.93
N ALA A 352 -10.06 -9.63 0.93
CA ALA A 352 -9.60 -8.26 1.12
C ALA A 352 -10.54 -7.43 2.01
N LEU A 353 -11.86 -7.63 1.87
CA LEU A 353 -12.89 -6.97 2.67
C LEU A 353 -12.84 -7.40 4.15
N PHE A 354 -12.65 -8.69 4.41
CA PHE A 354 -12.58 -9.24 5.78
C PHE A 354 -11.17 -9.30 6.35
N TYR A 355 -10.15 -8.84 5.62
CA TYR A 355 -8.76 -9.09 6.01
C TYR A 355 -8.40 -8.50 7.38
N ASP A 356 -8.90 -7.29 7.67
CA ASP A 356 -8.69 -6.65 8.96
C ASP A 356 -9.52 -7.25 10.10
N TRP A 357 -10.60 -7.98 9.78
CA TRP A 357 -11.41 -8.68 10.79
C TRP A 357 -10.65 -9.87 11.38
N LEU A 358 -9.87 -10.58 10.58
CA LEU A 358 -9.13 -11.79 10.99
C LEU A 358 -8.07 -11.52 12.06
N PHE A 359 -7.62 -10.26 12.16
CA PHE A 359 -6.55 -9.80 13.06
C PHE A 359 -6.96 -8.52 13.78
N PHE A 360 -8.25 -8.36 14.07
CA PHE A 360 -8.77 -7.19 14.76
C PHE A 360 -8.47 -7.28 16.26
N GLU A 361 -7.88 -6.22 16.80
CA GLU A 361 -7.59 -6.06 18.22
C GLU A 361 -8.23 -4.75 18.70
N GLU A 362 -9.06 -4.80 19.75
CA GLU A 362 -9.62 -3.58 20.35
C GLU A 362 -8.48 -2.70 20.92
N GLY A 363 -8.53 -1.40 20.64
CA GLY A 363 -7.51 -0.43 21.08
C GLY A 363 -6.36 -0.20 20.09
N LYS A 364 -6.07 -1.15 19.19
CA LYS A 364 -5.10 -0.97 18.09
C LYS A 364 -5.77 -0.88 16.72
N GLY A 365 -6.81 -1.67 16.51
CA GLY A 365 -7.54 -1.73 15.25
C GLY A 365 -8.37 -0.47 14.98
N ASN A 366 -8.35 0.01 13.74
CA ASN A 366 -9.21 1.09 13.30
C ASN A 366 -10.58 0.54 12.88
N VAL A 367 -11.65 0.98 13.55
CA VAL A 367 -13.04 0.59 13.27
C VAL A 367 -13.42 0.88 11.82
N MET A 368 -12.88 1.95 11.23
CA MET A 368 -13.15 2.31 9.84
C MET A 368 -12.63 1.26 8.83
N ASN A 369 -11.71 0.38 9.22
CA ASN A 369 -11.21 -0.70 8.36
C ASN A 369 -12.18 -1.89 8.29
N ILE A 370 -12.97 -2.11 9.34
CA ILE A 370 -13.90 -3.26 9.46
C ILE A 370 -15.36 -2.87 9.18
N GLU A 371 -15.72 -1.60 9.40
CA GLU A 371 -17.06 -1.03 9.19
C GLU A 371 -17.67 -1.31 7.80
N PRO A 372 -16.93 -1.18 6.67
CA PRO A 372 -17.55 -1.33 5.35
C PRO A 372 -18.15 -2.71 5.11
N ALA A 373 -17.53 -3.77 5.65
CA ALA A 373 -18.03 -5.13 5.52
C ALA A 373 -19.36 -5.30 6.27
N MET A 374 -19.43 -4.80 7.51
CA MET A 374 -20.63 -4.88 8.33
C MET A 374 -21.79 -4.09 7.72
N LEU A 375 -21.53 -2.84 7.29
CA LEU A 375 -22.56 -2.03 6.66
C LEU A 375 -23.01 -2.62 5.33
N LEU A 376 -22.13 -3.25 4.55
CA LEU A 376 -22.53 -3.94 3.33
C LEU A 376 -23.49 -5.10 3.63
N ILE A 377 -23.19 -5.94 4.63
CA ILE A 377 -24.06 -7.05 5.04
C ILE A 377 -25.43 -6.52 5.49
N VAL A 378 -25.43 -5.58 6.43
CA VAL A 378 -26.67 -5.06 7.04
C VAL A 378 -27.54 -4.31 6.03
N ASN A 379 -26.95 -3.47 5.17
CA ASN A 379 -27.73 -2.74 4.16
C ASN A 379 -28.19 -3.64 3.00
N SER A 380 -27.58 -4.82 2.82
CA SER A 380 -27.98 -5.77 1.79
C SER A 380 -29.08 -6.74 2.26
N VAL A 381 -29.23 -6.96 3.57
CA VAL A 381 -30.09 -8.03 4.12
C VAL A 381 -31.56 -7.97 3.68
N SER A 382 -32.06 -6.76 3.37
CA SER A 382 -33.47 -6.54 3.04
C SER A 382 -33.79 -6.66 1.55
N GLN A 383 -32.90 -6.17 0.67
CA GLN A 383 -33.13 -6.05 -0.77
C GLN A 383 -32.18 -6.92 -1.62
N TYR A 384 -31.00 -7.23 -1.10
CA TYR A 384 -29.94 -7.95 -1.79
C TYR A 384 -29.43 -9.11 -0.91
N THR A 385 -30.37 -9.91 -0.40
CA THR A 385 -30.12 -10.96 0.59
C THR A 385 -29.01 -11.93 0.18
N ASP A 386 -28.89 -12.22 -1.12
CA ASP A 386 -27.83 -13.07 -1.66
C ASP A 386 -26.42 -12.54 -1.33
N ILE A 387 -26.24 -11.22 -1.37
CA ILE A 387 -24.97 -10.60 -0.98
C ILE A 387 -24.70 -10.79 0.52
N ALA A 388 -25.72 -10.59 1.37
CA ALA A 388 -25.58 -10.76 2.81
C ALA A 388 -25.25 -12.22 3.18
N ASN A 389 -25.96 -13.19 2.61
CA ASN A 389 -25.68 -14.63 2.79
C ASN A 389 -24.26 -14.98 2.32
N MET A 390 -23.89 -14.55 1.11
CA MET A 390 -22.59 -14.82 0.50
C MET A 390 -21.41 -14.26 1.31
N LEU A 391 -21.57 -13.09 1.93
CA LEU A 391 -20.55 -12.47 2.77
C LEU A 391 -20.44 -13.15 4.14
N LEU A 392 -21.57 -13.44 4.80
CA LEU A 392 -21.57 -14.14 6.10
C LEU A 392 -21.03 -15.57 5.98
N GLU A 393 -21.44 -16.30 4.94
CA GLU A 393 -20.90 -17.62 4.64
C GLU A 393 -19.39 -17.57 4.43
N PHE A 394 -18.90 -16.61 3.63
CA PHE A 394 -17.48 -16.46 3.38
C PHE A 394 -16.69 -16.08 4.64
N LEU A 395 -17.22 -15.20 5.49
CA LEU A 395 -16.59 -14.86 6.77
C LEU A 395 -16.41 -16.12 7.63
N PHE A 396 -17.44 -16.96 7.74
CA PHE A 396 -17.31 -18.22 8.47
C PHE A 396 -16.35 -19.20 7.82
N LEU A 397 -16.27 -19.25 6.48
CA LEU A 397 -15.26 -20.05 5.79
C LEU A 397 -13.84 -19.57 6.12
N LEU A 398 -13.62 -18.25 6.22
CA LEU A 398 -12.34 -17.68 6.62
C LEU A 398 -11.98 -18.03 8.06
N VAL A 399 -12.92 -17.90 9.01
CA VAL A 399 -12.66 -18.25 10.42
C VAL A 399 -12.21 -19.71 10.54
N GLU A 400 -12.87 -20.61 9.82
CA GLU A 400 -12.59 -22.05 9.87
C GLU A 400 -11.30 -22.45 9.14
N ASN A 401 -10.94 -21.77 8.04
CA ASN A 401 -9.94 -22.28 7.09
C ASN A 401 -8.77 -21.34 6.79
N TYR A 402 -8.78 -20.08 7.21
CA TYR A 402 -7.70 -19.14 6.86
C TYR A 402 -6.36 -19.58 7.46
N ASP A 403 -6.36 -19.90 8.76
CA ASP A 403 -5.24 -20.54 9.45
C ASP A 403 -5.80 -21.50 10.49
N VAL A 404 -5.87 -22.78 10.13
CA VAL A 404 -6.44 -23.86 10.96
C VAL A 404 -5.74 -23.95 12.32
N ARG A 405 -4.45 -23.62 12.41
CA ARG A 405 -3.69 -23.68 13.68
C ARG A 405 -4.11 -22.59 14.65
N ARG A 406 -4.65 -21.47 14.14
CA ARG A 406 -5.04 -20.29 14.90
C ARG A 406 -6.53 -19.97 14.76
N LYS A 407 -7.33 -20.96 14.40
CA LYS A 407 -8.78 -20.85 14.22
C LYS A 407 -9.45 -20.12 15.38
N GLU A 408 -9.19 -20.52 16.62
CA GLU A 408 -9.85 -19.91 17.79
C GLU A 408 -9.41 -18.45 18.01
N ALA A 409 -8.14 -18.12 17.76
CA ALA A 409 -7.67 -16.74 17.84
C ALA A 409 -8.31 -15.86 16.75
N ILE A 410 -8.49 -16.39 15.53
CA ILE A 410 -9.19 -15.69 14.45
C ILE A 410 -10.68 -15.53 14.80
N ALA A 411 -11.31 -16.57 15.33
CA ALA A 411 -12.70 -16.52 15.78
C ALA A 411 -12.90 -15.42 16.84
N GLU A 412 -11.95 -15.30 17.78
CA GLU A 412 -11.96 -14.26 18.80
C GLU A 412 -11.79 -12.86 18.22
N CYS A 413 -10.85 -12.66 17.29
CA CYS A 413 -10.71 -11.40 16.55
C CYS A 413 -12.02 -11.00 15.84
N VAL A 414 -12.70 -11.95 15.20
CA VAL A 414 -13.97 -11.70 14.50
C VAL A 414 -15.11 -11.39 15.48
N ARG A 415 -15.21 -12.09 16.62
CA ARG A 415 -16.16 -11.76 17.69
C ARG A 415 -15.93 -10.35 18.22
N ASN A 416 -14.67 -10.00 18.50
CA ASN A 416 -14.28 -8.66 18.95
C ASN A 416 -14.63 -7.58 17.92
N ALA A 417 -14.43 -7.86 16.63
CA ALA A 417 -14.85 -6.95 15.56
C ALA A 417 -16.37 -6.69 15.60
N PHE A 418 -17.21 -7.74 15.72
CA PHE A 418 -18.65 -7.59 15.89
C PHE A 418 -19.02 -6.76 17.12
N ALA A 419 -18.44 -7.08 18.28
CA ALA A 419 -18.71 -6.38 19.54
C ALA A 419 -18.35 -4.89 19.46
N VAL A 420 -17.17 -4.57 18.91
CA VAL A 420 -16.73 -3.17 18.76
C VAL A 420 -17.60 -2.40 17.77
N LEU A 421 -18.06 -3.02 16.68
CA LEU A 421 -18.95 -2.37 15.72
C LEU A 421 -20.29 -1.96 16.33
N VAL A 422 -20.85 -2.80 17.23
CA VAL A 422 -22.04 -2.45 18.02
C VAL A 422 -21.72 -1.37 19.05
N LYS A 423 -20.65 -1.56 19.84
CA LYS A 423 -20.22 -0.63 20.89
C LYS A 423 -19.95 0.78 20.36
N LYS A 424 -19.43 0.90 19.14
CA LYS A 424 -19.13 2.18 18.47
C LYS A 424 -20.33 2.74 17.68
N GLY A 425 -21.47 2.06 17.70
CA GLY A 425 -22.70 2.52 17.06
C GLY A 425 -22.66 2.47 15.53
N VAL A 426 -21.78 1.68 14.93
CA VAL A 426 -21.80 1.45 13.47
C VAL A 426 -23.11 0.77 13.07
N VAL A 427 -23.55 -0.17 13.91
CA VAL A 427 -24.90 -0.76 13.84
C VAL A 427 -25.53 -0.70 15.23
N PRO A 428 -26.87 -0.54 15.33
CA PRO A 428 -27.53 -0.42 16.62
C PRO A 428 -27.53 -1.72 17.42
N SER A 429 -27.75 -2.87 16.76
CA SER A 429 -27.64 -4.20 17.36
C SER A 429 -27.38 -5.26 16.28
N LEU A 430 -27.01 -6.47 16.71
CA LEU A 430 -26.86 -7.62 15.81
C LEU A 430 -28.20 -8.31 15.50
N ASP A 431 -29.30 -7.90 16.14
CA ASP A 431 -30.64 -8.46 15.92
C ASP A 431 -31.11 -8.27 14.48
N ILE A 432 -30.64 -7.20 13.82
CA ILE A 432 -30.88 -6.97 12.40
C ILE A 432 -30.39 -8.11 11.52
N LEU A 433 -29.43 -8.92 12.00
CA LEU A 433 -28.96 -10.13 11.34
C LEU A 433 -29.52 -11.39 12.03
N THR A 434 -29.39 -11.52 13.35
CA THR A 434 -29.77 -12.75 14.07
C THR A 434 -31.27 -13.01 14.09
N CYS A 435 -32.11 -11.99 13.90
CA CYS A 435 -33.56 -12.12 13.81
C CYS A 435 -34.09 -11.99 12.37
N CYS A 436 -33.24 -11.72 11.37
CA CYS A 436 -33.70 -11.54 10.00
C CYS A 436 -34.17 -12.85 9.37
N GLU A 437 -35.45 -12.93 8.99
CA GLU A 437 -36.03 -14.13 8.36
C GLU A 437 -35.60 -14.33 6.90
N LYS A 438 -35.11 -13.28 6.25
CA LYS A 438 -34.61 -13.37 4.87
C LYS A 438 -33.25 -14.06 4.79
N LEU A 439 -32.43 -13.98 5.84
CA LEU A 439 -31.16 -14.68 5.89
C LEU A 439 -31.36 -16.19 5.94
N SER A 440 -30.41 -16.93 5.38
CA SER A 440 -30.42 -18.39 5.45
C SER A 440 -30.55 -18.85 6.91
N PRO A 441 -31.53 -19.72 7.26
CA PRO A 441 -31.72 -20.18 8.63
C PRO A 441 -30.46 -20.81 9.23
N MET A 442 -29.70 -21.55 8.43
CA MET A 442 -28.44 -22.17 8.85
C MET A 442 -27.37 -21.13 9.19
N LEU A 443 -27.22 -20.09 8.35
CA LEU A 443 -26.25 -19.02 8.60
C LEU A 443 -26.65 -18.20 9.83
N ARG A 444 -27.96 -17.96 10.01
CA ARG A 444 -28.51 -17.24 11.17
C ARG A 444 -28.25 -18.02 12.47
N GLN A 445 -28.52 -19.33 12.48
CA GLN A 445 -28.23 -20.19 13.63
C GLN A 445 -26.72 -20.23 13.92
N LYS A 446 -25.89 -20.35 12.88
CA LYS A 446 -24.42 -20.33 13.03
C LYS A 446 -23.94 -19.00 13.61
N LEU A 447 -24.50 -17.88 13.16
CA LEU A 447 -24.18 -16.55 13.69
C LEU A 447 -24.56 -16.42 15.17
N VAL A 448 -25.76 -16.85 15.56
CA VAL A 448 -26.17 -16.84 16.96
C VAL A 448 -25.22 -17.69 17.81
N ALA A 449 -24.95 -18.93 17.40
CA ALA A 449 -24.04 -19.82 18.11
C ALA A 449 -22.62 -19.23 18.22
N PHE A 450 -22.11 -18.64 17.13
CA PHE A 450 -20.79 -18.02 17.09
C PHE A 450 -20.66 -16.84 18.05
N LEU A 451 -21.68 -15.97 18.11
CA LEU A 451 -21.68 -14.81 19.01
C LEU A 451 -21.87 -15.20 20.48
N SER A 452 -22.65 -16.26 20.75
CA SER A 452 -22.87 -16.77 22.12
C SER A 452 -21.69 -17.56 22.68
N SER A 453 -20.74 -17.99 21.84
CA SER A 453 -19.58 -18.78 22.24
C SER A 453 -18.45 -18.00 22.93
N ALA A 454 -18.68 -16.73 23.29
CA ALA A 454 -17.69 -15.92 23.99
C ALA A 454 -17.29 -16.58 25.33
N SER A 455 -15.98 -16.69 25.55
CA SER A 455 -15.36 -17.38 26.68
C SER A 455 -15.70 -16.74 28.04
N PRO A 456 -15.83 -17.55 29.11
CA PRO A 456 -16.14 -17.10 30.46
C PRO A 456 -14.89 -16.55 31.17
N GLU A 457 -14.48 -15.32 30.88
CA GLU A 457 -13.43 -14.64 31.67
C GLU A 457 -13.96 -13.54 32.61
N GLU A 458 -15.28 -13.32 32.67
CA GLU A 458 -15.90 -12.37 33.61
C GLU A 458 -16.68 -13.03 34.78
N THR A 459 -16.76 -14.36 34.85
CA THR A 459 -17.51 -15.07 35.91
C THR A 459 -16.68 -15.69 37.04
N GLU A 460 -15.35 -15.63 36.99
CA GLU A 460 -14.47 -16.13 38.07
C GLU A 460 -14.03 -15.08 39.10
N LYS A 461 -14.60 -13.86 39.07
CA LYS A 461 -14.39 -12.85 40.14
C LYS A 461 -15.54 -12.73 41.15
N THR A 462 -16.57 -13.57 41.09
CA THR A 462 -17.74 -13.45 41.98
C THR A 462 -18.13 -14.72 42.73
N TYR A 463 -17.38 -15.82 42.63
CA TYR A 463 -17.58 -16.99 43.49
C TYR A 463 -16.25 -17.54 43.99
N GLY A 464 -15.77 -16.95 45.08
CA GLY A 464 -14.51 -17.32 45.72
C GLY A 464 -14.34 -16.73 47.11
N GLN A 465 -15.39 -16.80 47.95
CA GLN A 465 -15.20 -16.72 49.40
C GLN A 465 -15.87 -17.93 50.05
N PRO A 466 -15.09 -18.84 50.67
CA PRO A 466 -15.66 -19.93 51.44
C PRO A 466 -16.19 -19.41 52.77
N ILE A 467 -17.46 -19.71 53.02
CA ILE A 467 -18.09 -19.69 54.34
C ILE A 467 -17.32 -20.67 55.22
N ASN A 468 -16.80 -20.21 56.34
CA ASN A 468 -16.26 -21.08 57.37
C ASN A 468 -16.81 -20.63 58.73
N GLU A 469 -17.90 -21.25 59.14
CA GLU A 469 -18.39 -21.21 60.52
C GLU A 469 -17.94 -22.46 61.28
N ALA A 470 -17.72 -22.22 62.57
CA ALA A 470 -17.62 -23.16 63.68
C ALA A 470 -16.26 -23.85 63.90
N SER A 471 -15.50 -23.32 64.87
CA SER A 471 -15.51 -23.85 66.26
C SER A 471 -14.18 -23.62 66.97
N LYS A 472 -14.17 -22.77 68.01
CA LYS A 472 -13.63 -23.13 69.33
C LYS A 472 -13.95 -22.03 70.34
N ALA A 473 -14.90 -22.36 71.20
CA ALA A 473 -15.08 -21.72 72.49
C ALA A 473 -13.85 -21.98 73.37
N THR A 474 -13.22 -20.92 73.89
CA THR A 474 -12.64 -20.90 75.24
C THR A 474 -12.32 -19.45 75.62
N GLU A 475 -12.96 -18.98 76.70
CA GLU A 475 -12.40 -18.08 77.74
C GLU A 475 -11.71 -16.78 77.28
N LEU A 476 -12.12 -15.56 77.70
CA LEU A 476 -12.23 -15.15 79.09
C LEU A 476 -12.86 -13.74 79.16
N LYS A 477 -13.85 -13.62 80.05
CA LYS A 477 -14.27 -12.46 80.87
C LYS A 477 -13.53 -11.10 80.74
N ASN A 478 -14.37 -10.06 80.85
CA ASN A 478 -14.14 -8.75 81.50
C ASN A 478 -13.61 -7.57 80.65
N ARG A 479 -14.54 -6.67 80.27
CA ARG A 479 -14.60 -5.24 80.66
C ARG A 479 -15.82 -4.65 79.95
N VAL A 480 -16.95 -4.51 80.66
CA VAL A 480 -17.34 -3.33 81.45
C VAL A 480 -17.33 -2.05 80.63
N CYS A 481 -18.53 -1.46 80.56
CA CYS A 481 -18.89 -0.13 80.12
C CYS A 481 -17.82 0.95 80.35
N SER A 482 -17.68 1.87 79.39
CA SER A 482 -17.86 3.30 79.63
C SER A 482 -17.58 4.12 78.37
N ASN A 483 -18.50 5.06 78.14
CA ASN A 483 -18.52 6.22 77.24
C ASN A 483 -19.02 6.01 75.82
#